data_AF-G3SW12-F1
#
_entry.id   AF-G3SW12-F1
#
_cell.length_a   1.000
_cell.length_b   1.000
_cell.length_c   1.000
_cell.angle_alpha   90.00
_cell.angle_beta   90.00
_cell.angle_gamma   90.00
#
_symmetry.space_group_name_H-M   'P 1'
#
loop_
_entity.id
_entity.type
_entity.pdbx_description
1 polymer ?
#
loop_
_entity_poly.entity_id
_entity_poly.type
_entity_poly.pdbx_seq_one_letter_code
_entity_poly.pdbx_strand_id
1 'polypeptide(L)'
;VLDQEPLGTYRKLEEFLNFKNLQTCLKEAILLDYYVSGFLWAKGMNFSVIQYSKFMTLLDMLLHNLKTLHMSLEDSIKWLGEVMAEIGPPHLGKNQEWNIFDVTQANAVIDYLKISLFQHYKLYEYLFYSTREDIVIGTK
;
A
#
# COMPACT_ATOMS: atom_id res chain seq x y z
N VAL A 1 -4.36 -22.76 20.10
CA VAL A 1 -3.12 -22.37 19.38
C VAL A 1 -3.48 -21.60 18.11
N LEU A 2 -4.42 -20.69 18.21
CA LEU A 2 -4.82 -19.75 17.16
C LEU A 2 -4.72 -18.37 17.85
N ASP A 3 -4.21 -17.35 17.16
CA ASP A 3 -4.12 -15.92 17.57
C ASP A 3 -2.71 -15.31 17.77
N GLN A 4 -1.61 -16.03 17.54
CA GLN A 4 -0.25 -15.40 17.58
C GLN A 4 0.27 -14.90 16.23
N GLU A 5 -0.27 -15.39 15.11
CA GLU A 5 0.23 -15.03 13.78
C GLU A 5 -0.05 -13.59 13.33
N PRO A 6 -1.25 -13.01 13.54
CA PRO A 6 -1.52 -11.62 13.15
C PRO A 6 -0.66 -10.65 13.95
N LEU A 7 -0.54 -10.87 15.26
CA LEU A 7 0.24 -10.02 16.17
C LEU A 7 1.74 -10.07 15.86
N GLY A 8 2.27 -11.26 15.53
CA GLY A 8 3.67 -11.43 15.12
C GLY A 8 3.99 -10.73 13.80
N THR A 9 3.06 -10.76 12.84
CA THR A 9 3.18 -10.02 11.57
C THR A 9 3.15 -8.50 11.81
N TYR A 10 2.24 -8.04 12.67
CA TYR A 10 2.09 -6.63 13.02
C TYR A 10 3.41 -6.04 13.55
N ARG A 11 4.01 -6.70 14.55
CA ARG A 11 5.27 -6.24 15.18
C ARG A 11 6.45 -6.24 14.20
N LYS A 12 6.58 -7.27 13.35
CA LYS A 12 7.68 -7.34 12.38
C LYS A 12 7.58 -6.23 11.33
N LEU A 13 6.37 -5.92 10.86
CA LEU A 13 6.17 -4.84 9.90
C LEU A 13 6.31 -3.46 10.54
N GLU A 14 5.87 -3.29 11.78
CA GLU A 14 6.13 -2.08 12.58
C GLU A 14 7.64 -1.80 12.68
N GLU A 15 8.43 -2.80 13.07
CA GLU A 15 9.89 -2.70 13.16
C GLU A 15 10.54 -2.42 11.79
N PHE A 16 10.10 -3.12 10.74
CA PHE A 16 10.62 -2.94 9.38
C PHE A 16 10.35 -1.54 8.82
N LEU A 17 9.13 -1.01 9.04
CA LEU A 17 8.72 0.33 8.61
C LEU A 17 9.27 1.43 9.52
N ASN A 18 9.90 1.06 10.64
CA ASN A 18 10.45 1.98 11.65
C ASN A 18 9.40 2.97 12.17
N PHE A 19 8.17 2.50 12.36
CA PHE A 19 7.10 3.25 13.03
C PHE A 19 7.29 3.17 14.55
N LYS A 20 7.16 4.31 15.24
CA LYS A 20 7.50 4.44 16.68
C LYS A 20 6.37 5.03 17.50
N ASN A 21 5.38 5.62 16.83
CA ASN A 21 4.34 6.43 17.44
C ASN A 21 2.96 5.88 17.13
N LEU A 22 2.78 4.56 16.97
CA LEU A 22 1.48 3.98 16.57
C LEU A 22 0.30 4.39 17.47
N GLN A 23 0.55 4.64 18.77
CA GLN A 23 -0.49 5.06 19.73
C GLN A 23 -0.90 6.53 19.58
N THR A 24 -0.05 7.37 18.97
CA THR A 24 -0.23 8.83 18.92
C THR A 24 -0.23 9.39 17.50
N CYS A 25 0.22 8.61 16.52
CA CYS A 25 0.33 8.97 15.12
C CYS A 25 -0.65 8.11 14.29
N LEU A 26 -1.83 8.68 14.02
CA LEU A 26 -2.86 8.04 13.19
C LEU A 26 -2.31 7.63 11.81
N LYS A 27 -1.37 8.40 11.27
CA LYS A 27 -0.71 8.10 10.00
C LYS A 27 0.12 6.82 10.04
N GLU A 28 0.97 6.65 11.04
CA GLU A 28 1.75 5.42 11.18
C GLU A 28 0.83 4.21 11.40
N ALA A 29 -0.23 4.37 12.20
CA ALA A 29 -1.22 3.31 12.45
C ALA A 29 -1.94 2.86 11.16
N ILE A 30 -2.46 3.81 10.36
CA ILE A 30 -3.14 3.49 9.09
C ILE A 30 -2.18 2.84 8.09
N LEU A 31 -0.96 3.37 7.97
CA LEU A 31 0.03 2.79 7.05
C LEU A 31 0.42 1.37 7.46
N LEU A 32 0.58 1.10 8.75
CA LEU A 32 0.87 -0.24 9.24
C LEU A 32 -0.27 -1.21 8.94
N ASP A 33 -1.51 -0.79 9.20
CA ASP A 33 -2.70 -1.59 8.91
C ASP A 33 -2.81 -1.93 7.41
N TYR A 34 -2.49 -0.98 6.53
CA TYR A 34 -2.45 -1.20 5.09
C TYR A 34 -1.44 -2.28 4.68
N TYR A 35 -0.19 -2.21 5.17
CA TYR A 35 0.83 -3.20 4.83
C TYR A 35 0.56 -4.57 5.46
N VAL A 36 0.07 -4.61 6.70
CA VAL A 36 -0.29 -5.87 7.38
C VAL A 36 -1.45 -6.55 6.66
N SER A 37 -2.51 -5.81 6.32
CA SER A 37 -3.66 -6.33 5.58
C SER A 37 -3.24 -6.87 4.22
N GLY A 38 -2.36 -6.14 3.51
CA GLY A 38 -1.80 -6.60 2.24
C GLY A 38 -1.02 -7.91 2.40
N PHE A 39 -0.13 -7.96 3.38
CA PHE A 39 0.68 -9.14 3.65
C PHE A 39 -0.19 -10.37 3.98
N LEU A 40 -1.19 -10.22 4.86
CA LEU A 40 -2.09 -11.30 5.24
C LEU A 40 -2.98 -11.76 4.08
N TRP A 41 -3.45 -10.83 3.24
CA TRP A 41 -4.21 -11.16 2.05
C TRP A 41 -3.37 -11.97 1.06
N ALA A 42 -2.16 -11.49 0.74
CA ALA A 42 -1.23 -12.22 -0.13
C ALA A 42 -0.91 -13.60 0.45
N LYS A 43 -0.87 -13.71 1.79
CA LYS A 43 -0.67 -14.99 2.49
C LYS A 43 -1.79 -15.98 2.20
N GLY A 44 -3.04 -15.51 2.25
CA GLY A 44 -4.21 -16.31 1.89
C GLY A 44 -4.24 -16.74 0.43
N MET A 45 -3.59 -15.99 -0.47
CA MET A 45 -3.50 -16.30 -1.89
C MET A 45 -2.43 -17.36 -2.25
N ASN A 46 -1.64 -17.83 -1.27
CA ASN A 46 -0.55 -18.80 -1.48
C ASN A 46 0.46 -18.37 -2.56
N PHE A 47 0.78 -17.07 -2.60
CA PHE A 47 1.80 -16.56 -3.50
C PHE A 47 3.17 -17.21 -3.27
N SER A 48 4.00 -17.29 -4.31
CA SER A 48 5.42 -17.58 -4.16
C SER A 48 6.15 -16.40 -3.51
N VAL A 49 7.35 -16.63 -2.96
CA VAL A 49 8.17 -15.56 -2.36
C VAL A 49 8.38 -14.38 -3.31
N ILE A 50 8.54 -14.66 -4.61
CA ILE A 50 8.73 -13.62 -5.62
C ILE A 50 7.43 -12.84 -5.86
N GLN A 51 6.28 -13.53 -5.92
CA GLN A 51 4.97 -12.90 -6.03
C GLN A 51 4.64 -12.04 -4.81
N TYR A 52 4.95 -12.50 -3.59
CA TYR A 52 4.83 -11.68 -2.38
C TYR A 52 5.64 -10.40 -2.50
N SER A 53 6.93 -10.52 -2.84
CA SER A 53 7.83 -9.38 -2.95
C SER A 53 7.26 -8.35 -3.93
N LYS A 54 6.85 -8.79 -5.12
CA LYS A 54 6.23 -7.93 -6.13
C LYS A 54 4.94 -7.27 -5.67
N PHE A 55 4.07 -8.01 -5.03
CA PHE A 55 2.81 -7.47 -4.53
C PHE A 55 3.06 -6.41 -3.44
N MET A 56 3.98 -6.68 -2.50
CA MET A 56 4.35 -5.70 -1.47
C MET A 56 5.01 -4.46 -2.08
N THR A 57 5.86 -4.62 -3.10
CA THR A 57 6.41 -3.51 -3.88
C THR A 57 5.31 -2.71 -4.56
N LEU A 58 4.31 -3.37 -5.17
CA LEU A 58 3.18 -2.68 -5.79
C LEU A 58 2.40 -1.83 -4.78
N LEU A 59 2.13 -2.36 -3.58
CA LEU A 59 1.48 -1.62 -2.50
C LEU A 59 2.26 -0.38 -2.09
N ASP A 60 3.59 -0.52 -1.94
CA ASP A 60 4.48 0.57 -1.58
C ASP A 60 4.52 1.67 -2.64
N MET A 61 4.60 1.28 -3.91
CA MET A 61 4.66 2.20 -5.03
C MET A 61 3.38 3.00 -5.22
N LEU A 62 2.21 2.39 -5.01
CA LEU A 62 0.94 3.11 -5.04
C LEU A 62 0.87 4.19 -3.96
N LEU A 63 1.28 3.87 -2.73
CA LEU A 63 1.36 4.86 -1.65
C LEU A 63 2.42 5.91 -1.92
N HIS A 64 3.58 5.52 -2.47
CA HIS A 64 4.65 6.45 -2.84
C HIS A 64 4.19 7.42 -3.93
N ASN A 65 3.54 6.92 -4.99
CA ASN A 65 3.02 7.72 -6.09
C ASN A 65 1.96 8.70 -5.61
N LEU A 66 1.05 8.22 -4.74
CA LEU A 66 0.12 9.09 -4.06
C LEU A 66 0.91 10.16 -3.30
N LYS A 67 1.68 9.80 -2.27
CA LYS A 67 2.40 10.72 -1.36
C LYS A 67 3.31 11.73 -2.07
N THR A 68 4.12 11.28 -3.01
CA THR A 68 5.22 12.06 -3.61
C THR A 68 4.78 12.80 -4.87
N LEU A 69 3.96 12.16 -5.70
CA LEU A 69 3.55 12.70 -7.00
C LEU A 69 2.16 13.34 -6.95
N HIS A 70 1.46 13.26 -5.81
CA HIS A 70 0.07 13.69 -5.68
C HIS A 70 -0.81 13.05 -6.76
N MET A 71 -0.52 11.79 -7.10
CA MET A 71 -1.18 11.10 -8.20
C MET A 71 -2.69 11.06 -7.93
N SER A 72 -3.51 11.37 -8.93
CA SER A 72 -4.97 11.27 -8.80
C SER A 72 -5.40 9.80 -8.73
N LEU A 73 -6.64 9.53 -8.31
CA LEU A 73 -7.19 8.16 -8.36
C LEU A 73 -7.21 7.63 -9.80
N GLU A 74 -7.59 8.47 -10.76
CA GLU A 74 -7.64 8.10 -12.19
C GLU A 74 -6.24 7.72 -12.70
N ASP A 75 -5.24 8.56 -12.41
CA ASP A 75 -3.85 8.29 -12.81
C ASP A 75 -3.29 7.05 -12.13
N SER A 76 -3.65 6.80 -10.87
CA SER A 76 -3.25 5.58 -10.14
C SER A 76 -3.83 4.31 -10.74
N ILE A 77 -5.10 4.34 -11.18
CA ILE A 77 -5.74 3.21 -11.86
C ILE A 77 -5.07 2.97 -13.22
N LYS A 78 -4.79 4.05 -13.96
CA LYS A 78 -4.08 3.96 -15.25
C LYS A 78 -2.69 3.38 -15.08
N TRP A 79 -1.93 3.89 -14.10
CA TRP A 79 -0.60 3.40 -13.74
C TRP A 79 -0.63 1.91 -13.38
N LEU A 80 -1.61 1.46 -12.58
CA LEU A 80 -1.78 0.05 -12.27
C LEU A 80 -2.02 -0.78 -13.53
N GLY A 81 -2.87 -0.29 -14.46
CA GLY A 81 -3.10 -0.92 -15.74
C GLY A 81 -1.82 -1.08 -16.57
N GLU A 82 -0.98 -0.04 -16.63
CA GLU A 82 0.31 -0.06 -17.33
C GLU A 82 1.32 -1.03 -16.70
N VAL A 83 1.36 -1.11 -15.36
CA VAL A 83 2.18 -2.09 -14.62
C VAL A 83 1.71 -3.52 -14.90
N MET A 84 0.40 -3.76 -14.84
CA MET A 84 -0.21 -5.08 -15.06
C MET A 84 -0.10 -5.54 -16.52
N ALA A 85 -0.05 -4.60 -17.47
CA ALA A 85 0.12 -4.89 -18.90
C ALA A 85 1.60 -4.99 -19.32
N GLU A 86 2.56 -4.96 -18.38
CA GLU A 86 4.01 -4.95 -18.65
C GLU A 86 4.54 -3.78 -19.47
N ILE A 87 3.71 -2.77 -19.72
CA ILE A 87 4.11 -1.57 -20.44
C ILE A 87 5.10 -0.76 -19.57
N GLY A 88 4.94 -0.87 -18.25
CA GLY A 88 5.82 -0.24 -17.26
C GLY A 88 5.64 1.28 -17.27
N PRO A 89 5.49 1.93 -16.10
CA PRO A 89 5.47 3.37 -16.04
C PRO A 89 6.80 3.95 -16.56
N PRO A 90 6.80 5.05 -17.34
CA PRO A 90 8.00 5.55 -18.03
C PRO A 90 9.22 5.79 -17.12
N HIS A 91 8.99 6.01 -15.83
CA HIS A 91 10.00 6.32 -14.82
C HIS A 91 10.64 5.11 -14.13
N LEU A 92 10.14 3.88 -14.32
CA LEU A 92 10.60 2.70 -13.56
C LEU A 92 11.76 1.91 -14.16
N GLY A 93 12.25 2.30 -15.34
CA GLY A 93 13.31 1.58 -16.01
C GLY A 93 12.83 0.22 -16.54
N LYS A 94 13.25 -0.13 -17.76
CA LYS A 94 12.73 -1.27 -18.55
C LYS A 94 13.09 -2.68 -18.03
N ASN A 95 13.59 -2.83 -16.80
CA ASN A 95 14.29 -4.04 -16.35
C ASN A 95 13.57 -4.86 -15.26
N GLN A 96 12.36 -4.51 -14.86
CA GLN A 96 11.54 -5.41 -14.03
C GLN A 96 10.50 -6.10 -14.91
N GLU A 97 10.73 -7.37 -15.23
CA GLU A 97 9.64 -8.23 -15.71
C GLU A 97 8.57 -8.21 -14.62
N TRP A 98 7.38 -7.66 -14.87
CA TRP A 98 6.30 -7.58 -13.89
C TRP A 98 5.41 -8.84 -13.89
N ASN A 99 5.46 -9.63 -14.96
CA ASN A 99 4.55 -10.74 -15.18
C ASN A 99 4.98 -12.03 -14.47
N ILE A 100 4.67 -12.11 -13.17
CA ILE A 100 4.75 -13.37 -12.40
C ILE A 100 3.36 -13.80 -11.92
N PHE A 101 2.33 -12.98 -12.14
CA PHE A 101 0.94 -13.31 -11.82
C PHE A 101 0.25 -13.86 -13.07
N ASP A 102 -0.41 -15.01 -12.96
CA ASP A 102 -1.36 -15.41 -13.99
C ASP A 102 -2.57 -14.46 -14.04
N VAL A 103 -3.41 -14.60 -15.06
CA VAL A 103 -4.58 -13.72 -15.25
C VAL A 103 -5.53 -13.74 -14.04
N THR A 104 -5.70 -14.90 -13.39
CA THR A 104 -6.56 -15.02 -12.21
C THR A 104 -5.95 -14.30 -11.01
N GLN A 105 -4.66 -14.47 -10.78
CA GLN A 105 -3.92 -13.79 -9.71
C GLN A 105 -3.86 -12.27 -9.93
N ALA A 106 -3.63 -11.83 -11.17
CA ALA A 106 -3.62 -10.41 -11.53
C ALA A 106 -4.98 -9.75 -11.25
N ASN A 107 -6.08 -10.41 -11.63
CA ASN A 107 -7.42 -9.93 -11.32
C ASN A 107 -7.67 -9.88 -9.80
N ALA A 108 -7.22 -10.89 -9.04
CA ALA A 108 -7.34 -10.89 -7.59
C ALA A 108 -6.57 -9.73 -6.95
N VAL A 109 -5.37 -9.42 -7.44
CA VAL A 109 -4.58 -8.25 -6.98
C VAL A 109 -5.32 -6.95 -7.29
N ILE A 110 -5.85 -6.80 -8.51
CA ILE A 110 -6.62 -5.61 -8.91
C ILE A 110 -7.85 -5.45 -8.00
N ASP A 111 -8.59 -6.52 -7.74
CA ASP A 111 -9.78 -6.47 -6.91
C ASP A 111 -9.45 -6.17 -5.44
N TYR A 112 -8.34 -6.71 -4.91
CA TYR A 112 -7.83 -6.32 -3.60
C TYR A 112 -7.51 -4.82 -3.53
N LEU A 113 -6.80 -4.28 -4.53
CA LEU A 113 -6.43 -2.85 -4.58
C LEU A 113 -7.66 -1.94 -4.68
N LYS A 114 -8.70 -2.37 -5.40
CA LYS A 114 -9.97 -1.64 -5.48
C LYS A 114 -10.58 -1.43 -4.10
N ILE A 115 -10.69 -2.49 -3.29
CA ILE A 115 -11.35 -2.42 -1.99
C ILE A 115 -10.45 -1.85 -0.88
N SER A 116 -9.12 -2.05 -0.96
CA SER A 116 -8.20 -1.67 0.11
C SER A 116 -7.67 -0.24 -0.01
N LEU A 117 -7.35 0.21 -1.23
CA LEU A 117 -6.76 1.52 -1.48
C LEU A 117 -7.71 2.44 -2.24
N PHE A 118 -8.20 2.03 -3.41
CA PHE A 118 -8.90 2.92 -4.32
C PHE A 118 -10.27 3.36 -3.81
N GLN A 119 -11.02 2.48 -3.15
CA GLN A 119 -12.28 2.84 -2.49
C GLN A 119 -12.07 3.86 -1.36
N HIS A 120 -10.89 3.87 -0.74
CA HIS A 120 -10.53 4.74 0.37
C HIS A 120 -9.59 5.87 -0.05
N TYR A 121 -9.42 6.13 -1.35
CA TYR A 121 -8.36 6.99 -1.88
C TYR A 121 -8.35 8.40 -1.27
N LYS A 122 -9.54 9.00 -1.10
CA LYS A 122 -9.68 10.32 -0.46
C LYS A 122 -9.17 10.33 0.97
N LEU A 123 -9.36 9.25 1.74
CA LEU A 123 -8.83 9.14 3.10
C LEU A 123 -7.30 9.14 3.09
N TYR A 124 -6.68 8.40 2.17
CA TYR A 124 -5.22 8.40 2.02
C TYR A 124 -4.69 9.76 1.52
N GLU A 125 -5.38 10.44 0.60
CA GLU A 125 -5.07 11.82 0.23
C GLU A 125 -5.10 12.74 1.45
N TYR A 126 -6.16 12.69 2.26
CA TYR A 126 -6.22 13.45 3.51
C TYR A 126 -5.11 13.05 4.48
N LEU A 127 -4.73 11.78 4.56
CA LEU A 127 -3.65 11.32 5.43
C LEU A 127 -2.29 11.93 5.08
N PHE A 128 -2.03 12.13 3.78
CA PHE A 128 -0.78 12.72 3.31
C PHE A 128 -0.83 14.25 3.24
N TYR A 129 -1.99 14.85 3.02
CA TYR A 129 -2.12 16.27 2.66
C TYR A 129 -3.01 17.11 3.57
N SER A 130 -3.70 16.51 4.56
CA SER A 130 -4.45 17.32 5.52
C SER A 130 -3.47 18.15 6.36
N THR A 131 -3.67 19.46 6.32
CA THR A 131 -3.08 20.43 7.23
C THR A 131 -3.63 20.19 8.63
N ARG A 132 -3.08 19.22 9.35
CA ARG A 132 -3.36 19.06 10.79
C ARG A 132 -2.08 18.99 11.60
N GLU A 133 -1.33 20.09 11.53
CA GLU A 133 -0.60 20.66 12.67
C GLU A 133 -0.55 22.19 12.49
N ASP A 134 -1.69 22.84 12.77
CA ASP A 134 -1.75 24.21 13.31
C ASP A 134 -3.18 24.42 13.82
N ILE A 135 -3.51 23.71 14.91
CA ILE A 135 -4.54 24.22 15.80
C ILE A 135 -3.91 25.46 16.42
N VAL A 136 -4.21 26.63 15.87
CA VAL A 136 -4.00 27.92 16.53
C VAL A 136 -4.74 27.84 17.86
N ILE A 137 -4.02 27.53 18.93
CA ILE A 137 -4.52 27.74 20.29
C ILE A 137 -4.61 29.26 20.41
N GLY A 138 -5.84 29.76 20.29
CA GLY A 138 -6.14 31.17 20.52
C GLY A 138 -5.68 31.56 21.91
N THR A 139 -4.53 32.22 22.00
CA THR A 139 -4.17 33.04 23.16
C THR A 139 -5.08 34.26 23.13
N LYS A 140 -6.08 34.26 24.02
CA LYS A 140 -6.63 35.50 24.56
C LYS A 140 -5.62 36.13 25.50
#